data_AF-A0A5C9EAS8-F1
#
_entry.id   AF-A0A5C9EAS8-F1
#
_cell.length_a   1.000
_cell.length_b   1.000
_cell.length_c   1.000
_cell.angle_alpha   90.00
_cell.angle_beta   90.00
_cell.angle_gamma   90.00
#
_symmetry.space_group_name_H-M   'P 1'
#
loop_
_entity.id
_entity.type
_entity.pdbx_description
1 polymer ?
#
loop_
_entity_poly.entity_id
_entity_poly.type
_entity_poly.pdbx_seq_one_letter_code
_entity_poly.pdbx_strand_id
1 'polypeptide(L)'
;MDEEIFENKLVKADNLVKNEKYEEAMELLNDLKKIEDEEDFNYNLTHKLYQLISNTESLHNQQIIIDIIRKNIDDNQMIELTTLYELLKADNSIQIERSILKREIELLILRGVLKGNLKEDKIILDE
;
A
#
# COMPACT_ATOMS: atom_id res chain seq x y z
N MET A 1 -17.54 -10.99 19.22
CA MET A 1 -16.12 -11.17 19.59
C MET A 1 -15.87 -10.25 20.77
N ASP A 2 -14.99 -10.62 21.71
CA ASP A 2 -14.66 -9.71 22.80
C ASP A 2 -13.68 -8.60 22.33
N GLU A 3 -13.77 -7.40 22.90
CA GLU A 3 -12.94 -6.23 22.50
C GLU A 3 -11.45 -6.54 22.66
N GLU A 4 -11.05 -7.25 23.72
CA GLU A 4 -9.66 -7.64 23.94
C GLU A 4 -9.14 -8.58 22.83
N ILE A 5 -9.99 -9.49 22.35
CA ILE A 5 -9.65 -10.40 21.24
C ILE A 5 -9.50 -9.61 19.95
N PHE A 6 -10.39 -8.64 19.71
CA PHE A 6 -10.33 -7.76 18.55
C PHE A 6 -9.06 -6.90 18.54
N GLU A 7 -8.73 -6.28 19.68
CA GLU A 7 -7.51 -5.49 19.82
C GLU A 7 -6.25 -6.33 19.60
N ASN A 8 -6.18 -7.53 20.18
CA ASN A 8 -5.07 -8.45 19.97
C ASN A 8 -4.88 -8.82 18.50
N LYS A 9 -5.98 -9.00 17.75
CA LYS A 9 -5.92 -9.22 16.30
C LYS A 9 -5.45 -7.97 15.54
N LEU A 10 -5.85 -6.76 15.94
CA LEU A 10 -5.31 -5.53 15.35
C LEU A 10 -3.80 -5.40 15.58
N VAL A 11 -3.32 -5.73 16.79
CA VAL A 11 -1.88 -5.76 17.08
C VAL A 11 -1.16 -6.80 16.22
N LYS A 12 -1.76 -7.97 16.02
CA LYS A 12 -1.22 -8.99 15.12
C LYS A 12 -1.13 -8.48 13.68
N ALA A 13 -2.17 -7.81 13.18
CA ALA A 13 -2.16 -7.21 11.84
C ALA A 13 -1.05 -6.15 11.72
N ASP A 14 -0.92 -5.23 12.68
CA ASP A 14 0.15 -4.23 12.71
C ASP A 14 1.56 -4.86 12.70
N ASN A 15 1.73 -5.97 13.44
CA ASN A 15 2.98 -6.72 13.40
C ASN A 15 3.25 -7.38 12.04
N LEU A 16 2.22 -7.86 11.33
CA LEU A 16 2.37 -8.38 9.97
C LEU A 16 2.82 -7.26 9.01
N VAL A 17 2.21 -6.07 9.10
CA VAL A 17 2.58 -4.89 8.31
C VAL A 17 4.04 -4.50 8.57
N LYS A 18 4.48 -4.46 9.82
CA LYS A 18 5.88 -4.15 10.20
C LYS A 18 6.89 -5.16 9.66
N ASN A 19 6.46 -6.39 9.41
CA ASN A 19 7.27 -7.45 8.80
C ASN A 19 7.05 -7.55 7.28
N GLU A 20 6.44 -6.55 6.66
CA GLU A 20 6.15 -6.47 5.21
C GLU A 20 5.27 -7.61 4.68
N LYS A 21 4.52 -8.29 5.56
CA LYS A 21 3.57 -9.36 5.21
C LYS A 21 2.20 -8.78 4.90
N TYR A 22 2.12 -7.94 3.86
CA TYR A 22 0.94 -7.13 3.62
C TYR A 22 -0.30 -7.94 3.21
N GLU A 23 -0.15 -8.99 2.40
CA GLU A 23 -1.27 -9.86 2.02
C GLU A 23 -1.90 -10.56 3.23
N GLU A 24 -1.08 -11.18 4.08
CA GLU A 24 -1.53 -11.79 5.34
C GLU A 24 -2.20 -10.76 6.26
N ALA A 25 -1.68 -9.52 6.30
CA ALA A 25 -2.26 -8.44 7.07
C ALA A 25 -3.63 -8.01 6.52
N MET A 26 -3.76 -7.86 5.20
CA MET A 26 -5.02 -7.49 4.54
C MET A 26 -6.11 -8.55 4.76
N GLU A 27 -5.78 -9.84 4.66
CA GLU A 27 -6.72 -10.92 4.95
C GLU A 27 -7.28 -10.78 6.37
N LEU A 28 -6.39 -10.63 7.36
CA LEU A 28 -6.77 -10.49 8.76
C LEU A 28 -7.61 -9.22 9.00
N LEU A 29 -7.23 -8.09 8.41
CA LEU A 29 -7.94 -6.82 8.57
C LEU A 29 -9.33 -6.84 7.90
N ASN A 30 -9.47 -7.51 6.75
CA ASN A 30 -10.76 -7.69 6.09
C ASN A 30 -11.70 -8.58 6.91
N ASP A 31 -11.17 -9.61 7.57
CA ASP A 31 -11.95 -10.42 8.49
C ASP A 31 -12.39 -9.61 9.73
N LEU A 32 -11.51 -8.76 10.27
CA LEU A 32 -11.88 -7.85 11.36
C LEU A 32 -12.94 -6.84 10.95
N LYS A 33 -12.87 -6.31 9.72
CA LYS A 33 -13.88 -5.41 9.18
C LYS A 33 -15.27 -6.04 9.11
N LYS A 34 -15.36 -7.28 8.64
CA LYS A 34 -16.65 -8.00 8.62
C LYS A 34 -17.23 -8.18 10.02
N ILE A 35 -16.38 -8.44 11.02
CA ILE A 35 -16.81 -8.58 12.41
C ILE A 35 -17.28 -7.22 12.95
N GLU A 36 -16.59 -6.13 12.62
CA GLU A 36 -16.98 -4.76 12.99
C GLU A 36 -18.28 -4.31 12.31
N ASP A 37 -18.55 -4.74 11.07
CA ASP A 37 -19.83 -4.47 10.41
C ASP A 37 -21.03 -5.16 11.11
N GLU A 38 -20.78 -6.23 11.88
CA GLU A 38 -21.79 -7.03 12.60
C GLU A 38 -21.89 -6.69 14.09
N GLU A 39 -20.87 -6.03 14.67
CA GLU A 39 -20.74 -5.79 16.11
C GLU A 39 -20.30 -4.34 16.40
N ASP A 40 -20.88 -3.72 17.44
CA ASP A 40 -20.57 -2.32 17.79
C ASP A 40 -19.33 -2.24 18.71
N PHE A 41 -18.16 -2.05 18.10
CA PHE A 41 -16.91 -1.79 18.83
C PHE A 41 -16.77 -0.30 19.17
N ASN A 42 -15.98 0.00 20.21
CA ASN A 42 -15.69 1.40 20.51
C ASN A 42 -14.98 2.11 19.34
N TYR A 43 -15.24 3.41 19.22
CA TYR A 43 -14.71 4.27 18.16
C TYR A 43 -13.19 4.16 17.97
N ASN A 44 -12.41 3.99 19.04
CA ASN A 44 -10.95 3.94 18.92
C ASN A 44 -10.49 2.67 18.19
N LEU A 45 -11.13 1.52 18.46
CA LEU A 45 -10.83 0.26 17.80
C LEU A 45 -11.25 0.30 16.33
N THR A 46 -12.47 0.77 16.06
CA THR A 46 -12.98 0.97 14.70
C THR A 46 -12.05 1.90 13.90
N HIS A 47 -11.73 3.08 14.44
CA HIS A 47 -10.84 4.03 13.77
C HIS A 47 -9.46 3.43 13.50
N LYS A 48 -8.87 2.70 14.46
CA LYS A 48 -7.58 2.04 14.30
C LYS A 48 -7.63 0.95 13.22
N LEU A 49 -8.71 0.17 13.14
CA LEU A 49 -8.92 -0.81 12.08
C LEU A 49 -8.87 -0.14 10.70
N TYR A 50 -9.70 0.88 10.46
CA TYR A 50 -9.77 1.55 9.16
C TYR A 50 -8.46 2.26 8.78
N GLN A 51 -7.75 2.83 9.76
CA GLN A 51 -6.40 3.37 9.53
C GLN A 51 -5.42 2.27 9.11
N LEU A 52 -5.41 1.13 9.80
CA LEU A 52 -4.54 0.02 9.45
C LEU A 52 -4.86 -0.57 8.08
N ILE A 53 -6.14 -0.70 7.71
CA ILE A 53 -6.56 -1.12 6.37
C ILE A 53 -5.95 -0.17 5.32
N SER A 54 -6.25 1.13 5.43
CA SER A 54 -5.78 2.12 4.44
C SER A 54 -4.25 2.17 4.34
N ASN A 55 -3.55 2.07 5.46
CA ASN A 55 -2.09 2.05 5.47
C ASN A 55 -1.53 0.78 4.84
N THR A 56 -2.12 -0.38 5.14
CA THR A 56 -1.67 -1.67 4.61
C THR A 56 -1.86 -1.74 3.10
N GLU A 57 -3.02 -1.30 2.59
CA GLU A 57 -3.29 -1.22 1.16
C GLU A 57 -2.28 -0.31 0.44
N SER A 58 -2.02 0.88 1.00
CA SER A 58 -1.03 1.81 0.45
C SER A 58 0.37 1.19 0.43
N LEU A 59 0.81 0.55 1.53
CA LEU A 59 2.12 -0.10 1.61
C LEU A 59 2.27 -1.28 0.64
N HIS A 60 1.22 -2.10 0.51
CA HIS A 60 1.20 -3.20 -0.45
C HIS A 60 1.31 -2.70 -1.90
N ASN A 61 0.50 -1.69 -2.26
CA ASN A 61 0.57 -1.04 -3.57
C ASN A 61 1.96 -0.48 -3.83
N GLN A 62 2.54 0.22 -2.84
CA GLN A 62 3.88 0.80 -2.91
C GLN A 62 4.96 -0.27 -3.17
N GLN A 63 4.88 -1.43 -2.52
CA GLN A 63 5.81 -2.53 -2.74
C GLN A 63 5.76 -3.02 -4.20
N ILE A 64 4.56 -3.27 -4.72
CA ILE A 64 4.35 -3.73 -6.10
C ILE A 64 4.84 -2.67 -7.09
N ILE A 65 4.50 -1.40 -6.86
CA ILE A 65 4.94 -0.27 -7.69
C ILE A 65 6.48 -0.23 -7.78
N ILE A 66 7.18 -0.34 -6.64
CA ILE A 66 8.65 -0.36 -6.60
C ILE A 66 9.20 -1.53 -7.42
N ASP A 67 8.62 -2.72 -7.27
CA ASP A 67 9.09 -3.91 -7.98
C ASP A 67 8.92 -3.77 -9.49
N ILE A 68 7.79 -3.21 -9.96
CA ILE A 68 7.58 -2.94 -11.38
C ILE A 68 8.54 -1.88 -11.90
N ILE A 69 8.77 -0.80 -11.15
CA ILE A 69 9.75 0.23 -11.52
C ILE A 69 11.13 -0.40 -11.66
N ARG A 70 11.61 -1.15 -10.67
CA ARG A 70 12.93 -1.78 -10.69
C ARG A 70 13.13 -2.77 -11.85
N LYS A 71 12.06 -3.50 -12.23
CA LYS A 71 12.10 -4.45 -13.34
C LYS A 71 12.09 -3.80 -14.71
N ASN A 72 11.60 -2.56 -14.83
CA ASN A 72 11.33 -1.91 -16.11
C ASN A 72 11.96 -0.52 -16.26
N ILE A 73 12.85 -0.14 -15.33
CA ILE A 73 13.60 1.10 -15.43
C ILE A 73 14.51 1.02 -16.67
N ASP A 74 14.57 2.10 -17.43
CA ASP A 74 15.44 2.17 -18.61
C ASP A 74 16.91 2.41 -18.22
N ASP A 75 17.80 2.37 -19.21
CA ASP A 75 19.23 2.65 -19.03
C ASP A 75 19.50 4.08 -18.51
N ASN A 76 18.54 5.00 -18.66
CA ASN A 76 18.64 6.38 -18.17
C ASN A 76 18.01 6.56 -16.78
N GLN A 77 17.69 5.46 -16.08
CA GLN A 77 17.05 5.48 -14.77
C GLN A 77 15.70 6.22 -14.76
N MET A 78 14.95 6.11 -15.85
CA MET A 78 13.68 6.82 -16.05
C MET A 78 12.54 5.86 -16.39
N ILE A 79 11.33 6.20 -15.94
CA ILE A 79 10.08 5.57 -16.40
C ILE A 79 8.94 6.59 -16.46
N GLU A 80 8.17 6.56 -17.55
CA GLU A 80 6.95 7.37 -17.69
C GLU A 80 5.83 6.80 -16.82
N LEU A 81 5.07 7.65 -16.15
CA LEU A 81 3.95 7.27 -15.30
C LEU A 81 2.86 6.52 -16.08
N THR A 82 2.65 6.88 -17.34
CA THR A 82 1.72 6.17 -18.23
C THR A 82 2.20 4.75 -18.52
N THR A 83 3.50 4.57 -18.80
CA THR A 83 4.09 3.25 -19.00
C THR A 83 4.00 2.41 -17.73
N LEU A 84 4.33 2.99 -16.57
CA LEU A 84 4.17 2.31 -15.28
C LEU A 84 2.72 1.87 -15.03
N TYR A 85 1.75 2.76 -15.30
CA TYR A 85 0.33 2.45 -15.17
C TYR A 85 -0.11 1.29 -16.09
N GLU A 86 0.34 1.28 -17.34
CA GLU A 86 0.05 0.21 -18.28
C GLU A 86 0.68 -1.12 -17.84
N LEU A 87 1.91 -1.09 -17.32
CA LEU A 87 2.58 -2.27 -16.77
C LEU A 87 1.83 -2.86 -15.57
N LEU A 88 1.42 -2.00 -14.63
CA LEU A 88 0.64 -2.44 -13.45
C LEU A 88 -0.70 -3.05 -13.85
N LYS A 89 -1.37 -2.46 -14.86
CA LYS A 89 -2.62 -2.99 -15.39
C LYS A 89 -2.43 -4.31 -16.14
N ALA A 90 -1.32 -4.48 -16.85
CA ALA A 90 -1.02 -5.70 -17.60
C ALA A 90 -0.63 -6.88 -16.68
N ASP A 91 0.11 -6.59 -15.61
CA ASP A 91 0.52 -7.59 -14.61
C ASP A 91 -0.66 -8.01 -13.70
N ASN A 92 -1.78 -7.27 -13.74
CA ASN A 92 -2.99 -7.50 -12.94
C ASN A 92 -2.73 -7.54 -11.41
N SER A 93 -1.57 -7.04 -10.98
CA SER A 93 -1.07 -7.13 -9.61
C SER A 93 -1.86 -6.20 -8.68
N ILE A 94 -2.27 -5.04 -9.18
CA ILE A 94 -3.13 -4.09 -8.46
C ILE A 94 -4.11 -3.39 -9.41
N GLN A 95 -5.32 -3.09 -8.90
CA GLN A 95 -6.25 -2.17 -9.54
C GLN A 95 -6.14 -0.81 -8.86
N ILE A 96 -5.31 0.07 -9.43
CA ILE A 96 -5.06 1.42 -8.91
C ILE A 96 -5.48 2.45 -9.96
N GLU A 97 -6.12 3.55 -9.55
CA GLU A 97 -6.38 4.66 -10.46
C GLU A 97 -5.09 5.46 -10.72
N ARG A 98 -4.97 6.08 -11.90
CA ARG A 98 -3.77 6.87 -12.26
C ARG A 98 -3.48 8.00 -11.27
N SER A 99 -4.52 8.63 -10.72
CA SER A 99 -4.42 9.66 -9.68
C SER A 99 -3.82 9.11 -8.38
N ILE A 100 -4.26 7.93 -7.96
CA ILE A 100 -3.76 7.23 -6.77
C ILE A 100 -2.32 6.78 -7.01
N LEU A 101 -2.00 6.21 -8.18
CA LEU A 101 -0.64 5.83 -8.55
C LEU A 101 0.34 7.00 -8.41
N LYS A 102 -0.01 8.17 -8.95
CA LYS A 102 0.82 9.38 -8.82
C LYS A 102 1.07 9.74 -7.36
N ARG A 103 0.02 9.73 -6.54
CA ARG A 103 0.12 10.00 -5.10
C ARG A 103 1.02 8.99 -4.38
N GLU A 104 0.89 7.70 -4.69
CA GLU A 104 1.73 6.66 -4.08
C GLU A 104 3.21 6.85 -4.42
N ILE A 105 3.53 7.22 -5.66
CA ILE A 105 4.89 7.55 -6.09
C ILE A 105 5.44 8.77 -5.33
N GLU A 106 4.64 9.84 -5.20
CA GLU A 106 5.03 11.02 -4.45
C GLU A 106 5.31 10.68 -2.98
N LEU A 107 4.49 9.83 -2.35
CA LEU A 107 4.72 9.35 -0.99
C LEU A 107 6.02 8.54 -0.87
N LEU A 108 6.29 7.66 -1.84
CA LEU A 108 7.51 6.87 -1.89
C LEU A 108 8.77 7.74 -1.95
N ILE A 109 8.73 8.80 -2.76
CA ILE A 109 9.82 9.78 -2.89
C ILE A 109 9.97 10.58 -1.61
N LEU A 110 8.88 11.13 -1.06
CA LEU A 110 8.90 11.94 0.17
C LEU A 110 9.42 11.16 1.38
N ARG A 111 9.13 9.85 1.45
CA ARG A 111 9.65 8.96 2.50
C ARG A 111 11.10 8.53 2.28
N GLY A 112 11.68 8.83 1.12
CA GLY A 112 13.03 8.39 0.73
C GLY A 112 13.14 6.90 0.43
N VAL A 113 12.00 6.21 0.24
CA VAL A 113 11.97 4.77 -0.13
C VAL A 113 12.31 4.61 -1.61
N LEU A 114 11.75 5.50 -2.45
CA LEU A 114 12.14 5.63 -3.85
C LEU A 114 13.06 6.85 -3.99
N LYS A 115 14.35 6.62 -4.24
CA LYS A 115 15.32 7.70 -4.45
C LYS A 115 15.15 8.26 -5.85
N GLY A 116 14.71 9.50 -5.95
CA GLY A 116 14.46 10.13 -7.24
C GLY A 116 13.52 11.32 -7.13
N ASN A 117 13.01 11.75 -8.27
CA ASN A 117 12.03 12.81 -8.39
C ASN A 117 10.96 12.48 -9.43
N LEU A 118 9.79 13.11 -9.26
CA LEU A 118 8.72 13.10 -10.24
C LEU A 118 8.72 14.45 -10.97
N LYS A 119 9.03 14.44 -12.28
CA LYS A 119 8.97 15.63 -13.14
C LYS A 119 7.89 15.45 -14.19
N GLU A 120 6.88 16.32 -14.14
CA GLU A 120 5.67 16.23 -14.96
C GLU A 120 4.96 14.89 -14.71
N ASP A 121 5.19 13.91 -15.59
CA ASP A 121 4.70 12.53 -15.50
C ASP A 121 5.84 11.51 -15.67
N LYS A 122 7.08 11.89 -15.36
CA LYS A 122 8.27 11.03 -15.43
C LYS A 122 8.86 10.81 -14.05
N ILE A 123 9.10 9.55 -13.72
CA ILE A 123 9.88 9.16 -12.55
C ILE A 123 11.33 9.06 -13.00
N ILE A 124 12.20 9.81 -12.33
CA ILE A 124 13.65 9.82 -12.57
C ILE A 124 14.31 9.37 -11.28
N LEU A 125 15.00 8.23 -11.30
CA LEU A 125 15.67 7.69 -10.13
C LEU A 125 17.08 8.28 -10.00
N ASP A 126 17.50 8.47 -8.74
CA ASP A 126 18.87 8.83 -8.43
C ASP A 126 19.73 7.55 -8.37
N GLU A 127 20.98 7.61 -8.84
CA GLU A 127 21.97 6.52 -8.75
C GLU A 127 22.28 6.10 -7.30
#